data_AF-A0A937S3R0-F1
#
_entry.id   AF-A0A937S3R0-F1
#
_cell.length_a   1.000
_cell.length_b   1.000
_cell.length_c   1.000
_cell.angle_alpha   90.00
_cell.angle_beta   90.00
_cell.angle_gamma   90.00
#
_symmetry.space_group_name_H-M   'P 1'
#
loop_
_entity.id
_entity.type
_entity.pdbx_description
1 polymer ?
#
loop_
_entity_poly.entity_id
_entity_poly.type
_entity_poly.pdbx_seq_one_letter_code
_entity_poly.pdbx_strand_id
1 'polypeptide(L)'
;MVEQQFLRLSGFTRADRLQMTDRVSEAINRAGAWITDFHLYSNILICINFEVPISNLGRLAACVQETGLHLSQESLEQLVAADESALKQEELLGTLQITFIHNEPDLLREVPG
;
A
#
# COMPACT_ATOMS: atom_id res chain seq x y z
N MET A 1 26.64 -2.71 -9.65
CA MET A 1 25.63 -1.66 -9.44
C MET A 1 24.68 -2.23 -8.42
N VAL A 2 24.60 -1.65 -7.21
CA VAL A 2 23.56 -2.05 -6.25
C VAL A 2 22.26 -1.49 -6.80
N GLU A 3 21.40 -2.39 -7.29
CA GLU A 3 20.02 -2.03 -7.59
C GLU A 3 19.36 -1.78 -6.22
N GLN A 4 19.04 -0.52 -5.93
CA GLN A 4 18.30 -0.19 -4.71
C GLN A 4 16.92 -0.84 -4.84
N GLN A 5 16.65 -1.81 -3.98
CA GLN A 5 15.39 -2.54 -4.02
C GLN A 5 14.28 -1.62 -3.50
N PHE A 6 13.26 -1.43 -4.32
CA PHE A 6 12.13 -0.55 -4.01
C PHE A 6 10.85 -1.37 -3.94
N LEU A 7 10.16 -1.34 -2.81
CA LEU A 7 8.90 -2.05 -2.64
C LEU A 7 7.77 -1.29 -3.32
N ARG A 8 7.15 -1.91 -4.32
CA ARG A 8 5.91 -1.38 -4.89
C ARG A 8 4.76 -2.27 -4.48
N LEU A 9 4.00 -1.79 -3.51
CA LEU A 9 2.78 -2.41 -3.04
C LEU A 9 1.59 -1.72 -3.69
N SER A 10 0.66 -2.52 -4.17
CA SER A 10 -0.57 -2.09 -4.80
C SER A 10 -1.69 -2.86 -4.14
N GLY A 11 -2.71 -2.13 -3.69
CA GLY A 11 -3.89 -2.73 -3.11
C GLY A 11 -5.15 -1.98 -3.50
N PHE A 12 -6.27 -2.63 -3.30
CA PHE A 12 -7.58 -2.05 -3.53
C PHE A 12 -8.47 -2.24 -2.29
N THR A 13 -9.36 -1.28 -2.08
CA THR A 13 -10.34 -1.32 -1.00
C THR A 13 -11.68 -0.79 -1.47
N ARG A 14 -12.75 -1.23 -0.81
CA ARG A 14 -14.11 -0.67 -0.94
C ARG A 14 -14.49 0.18 0.28
N ALA A 15 -13.58 0.32 1.23
CA ALA A 15 -13.79 1.11 2.45
C ALA A 15 -13.72 2.61 2.14
N ASP A 16 -14.26 3.41 3.05
CA ASP A 16 -14.14 4.87 3.01
C ASP A 16 -12.67 5.29 2.97
N ARG A 17 -12.36 6.27 2.12
CA ARG A 17 -10.99 6.74 1.90
C ARG A 17 -10.33 7.22 3.19
N LEU A 18 -11.04 8.05 3.96
CA LEU A 18 -10.48 8.65 5.17
C LEU A 18 -10.20 7.57 6.21
N GLN A 19 -11.16 6.67 6.43
CA GLN A 19 -10.98 5.54 7.35
C GLN A 19 -9.85 4.62 6.90
N MET A 20 -9.73 4.32 5.61
CA MET A 20 -8.69 3.44 5.13
C MET A 20 -7.31 4.07 5.26
N THR A 21 -7.16 5.35 4.88
CA THR A 21 -5.88 6.06 4.99
C THR A 21 -5.44 6.13 6.45
N ASP A 22 -6.36 6.35 7.38
CA ASP A 22 -6.10 6.33 8.82
C ASP A 22 -5.64 4.93 9.28
N ARG A 23 -6.40 3.87 8.96
CA ARG A 23 -6.05 2.47 9.30
C ARG A 23 -4.70 2.05 8.74
N VAL A 24 -4.43 2.38 7.48
CA VAL A 24 -3.17 2.05 6.83
C VAL A 24 -2.03 2.84 7.45
N SER A 25 -2.22 4.13 7.73
CA SER A 25 -1.20 4.94 8.39
C SER A 25 -0.87 4.37 9.77
N GLU A 26 -1.88 4.01 10.54
CA GLU A 26 -1.69 3.37 11.85
C GLU A 26 -1.00 2.00 11.72
N ALA A 27 -1.38 1.18 10.74
CA ALA A 27 -0.76 -0.11 10.48
C ALA A 27 0.71 0.00 10.11
N ILE A 28 1.08 0.96 9.26
CA ILE A 28 2.48 1.24 8.89
C ILE A 28 3.27 1.65 10.13
N ASN A 29 2.75 2.58 10.93
CA ASN A 29 3.40 3.01 12.18
C ASN A 29 3.54 1.85 13.19
N ARG A 30 2.50 1.03 13.35
CA ARG A 30 2.50 -0.13 14.26
C ARG A 30 3.46 -1.23 13.81
N ALA A 31 3.69 -1.36 12.51
CA ALA A 31 4.68 -2.26 11.97
C ALA A 31 6.12 -1.79 12.23
N GLY A 32 6.32 -0.56 12.69
CA GLY A 32 7.65 0.04 12.85
C GLY A 32 8.23 0.56 11.54
N ALA A 33 7.36 0.90 10.59
CA ALA A 33 7.70 1.61 9.37
C ALA A 33 7.31 3.09 9.49
N TRP A 34 7.99 3.95 8.74
CA TRP A 34 7.83 5.39 8.78
C TRP A 34 7.28 5.88 7.46
N ILE A 35 6.19 6.66 7.50
CA ILE A 35 5.63 7.27 6.30
C ILE A 35 6.49 8.48 5.96
N THR A 36 7.14 8.44 4.81
CA THR A 36 8.00 9.54 4.33
C THR A 36 7.19 10.58 3.59
N ASP A 37 6.18 10.15 2.84
CA ASP A 37 5.40 11.04 1.99
C ASP A 37 4.05 10.39 1.59
N PHE A 38 3.05 11.19 1.25
CA PHE A 38 1.79 10.68 0.71
C PHE A 38 1.26 11.61 -0.38
N HIS A 39 0.88 11.03 -1.50
CA HIS A 39 0.34 11.72 -2.66
C HIS A 39 -1.06 11.21 -2.98
N LEU A 40 -2.04 12.11 -2.89
CA LEU A 40 -3.39 11.87 -3.40
C LEU A 40 -3.42 12.31 -4.86
N TYR A 41 -3.41 11.34 -5.78
CA TYR A 41 -3.46 11.63 -7.22
C TYR A 41 -4.89 11.93 -7.69
N SER A 42 -5.88 11.21 -7.16
CA SER A 42 -7.30 11.33 -7.52
C SER A 42 -8.19 11.01 -6.33
N ASN A 43 -9.49 11.31 -6.42
CA ASN A 43 -10.48 10.89 -5.41
C ASN A 43 -10.54 9.36 -5.19
N ILE A 44 -10.00 8.58 -6.13
CA ILE A 44 -9.98 7.12 -6.10
C ILE A 44 -8.58 6.50 -5.94
N LEU A 45 -7.51 7.29 -5.86
CA LEU A 45 -6.13 6.77 -5.81
C LEU A 45 -5.26 7.59 -4.86
N ILE A 46 -4.65 6.93 -3.89
CA ILE A 46 -3.61 7.48 -3.03
C ILE A 46 -2.34 6.61 -3.14
N CYS A 47 -1.19 7.27 -3.14
CA CYS A 47 0.11 6.64 -3.02
C CYS A 47 0.75 7.10 -1.71
N ILE A 48 1.25 6.16 -0.92
CA ILE A 48 1.89 6.43 0.36
C ILE A 48 3.31 5.89 0.27
N ASN A 49 4.29 6.77 0.36
CA ASN A 49 5.69 6.41 0.44
C ASN A 49 6.05 6.16 1.90
N PHE A 50 6.74 5.07 2.15
CA PHE A 50 7.17 4.68 3.48
C PHE A 50 8.56 4.06 3.43
N GLU A 51 9.21 4.03 4.58
CA GLU A 51 10.50 3.41 4.80
C GLU A 51 10.33 2.37 5.91
N VAL A 52 10.78 1.14 5.67
CA VAL A 52 10.59 0.03 6.58
C VAL A 52 11.93 -0.67 6.84
N PRO A 53 12.28 -0.91 8.12
CA PRO A 53 13.39 -1.79 8.45
C PRO A 53 13.09 -3.20 7.97
N ILE A 54 14.07 -3.89 7.44
CA ILE A 54 13.85 -5.21 6.81
C ILE A 54 13.34 -6.23 7.81
N SER A 55 13.83 -6.16 9.05
CA SER A 55 13.33 -6.99 10.15
C SER A 55 11.83 -6.82 10.42
N ASN A 56 11.24 -5.72 9.97
CA ASN A 56 9.83 -5.38 10.16
C ASN A 56 8.98 -5.60 8.89
N LEU A 57 9.56 -6.06 7.79
CA LEU A 57 8.89 -6.18 6.49
C LEU A 57 7.75 -7.20 6.51
N GLY A 58 7.99 -8.36 7.13
CA GLY A 58 6.93 -9.36 7.36
C GLY A 58 5.82 -8.84 8.29
N ARG A 59 6.17 -8.00 9.28
CA ARG A 59 5.19 -7.37 10.18
C ARG A 59 4.36 -6.32 9.46
N LEU A 60 4.97 -5.53 8.58
CA LEU A 60 4.28 -4.55 7.74
C LEU A 60 3.25 -5.24 6.85
N ALA A 61 3.64 -6.32 6.17
CA ALA A 61 2.73 -7.10 5.33
C ALA A 61 1.51 -7.62 6.12
N ALA A 62 1.74 -8.13 7.33
CA ALA A 62 0.66 -8.59 8.20
C ALA A 62 -0.25 -7.44 8.65
N CYS A 63 0.31 -6.34 9.16
CA CYS A 63 -0.46 -5.19 9.62
C CYS A 63 -1.28 -4.55 8.49
N VAL A 64 -0.72 -4.44 7.28
CA VAL A 64 -1.44 -3.91 6.11
C VAL A 64 -2.59 -4.85 5.72
N GLN A 65 -2.39 -6.17 5.74
CA GLN A 65 -3.47 -7.12 5.47
C GLN A 65 -4.57 -7.09 6.55
N GLU A 66 -4.21 -6.86 7.82
CA GLU A 66 -5.18 -6.71 8.91
C GLU A 66 -6.10 -5.47 8.73
N THR A 67 -5.66 -4.44 8.00
CA THR A 67 -6.51 -3.27 7.72
C THR A 67 -7.73 -3.59 6.83
N GLY A 68 -7.72 -4.76 6.17
CA GLY A 68 -8.70 -5.12 5.13
C GLY A 68 -8.33 -4.60 3.75
N LEU A 69 -7.08 -4.15 3.55
CA LEU A 69 -6.56 -3.83 2.22
C LEU A 69 -6.33 -5.14 1.46
N HIS A 70 -6.95 -5.27 0.28
CA HIS A 70 -6.64 -6.37 -0.62
C HIS A 70 -5.38 -6.02 -1.39
N LEU A 71 -4.25 -6.62 -1.01
CA LEU A 71 -2.99 -6.51 -1.75
C LEU A 71 -3.04 -7.40 -3.00
N SER A 72 -2.49 -6.90 -4.10
CA SER A 72 -2.32 -7.69 -5.32
C SER A 72 -1.28 -8.79 -5.13
N GLN A 73 -1.40 -9.87 -5.91
CA GLN A 73 -0.45 -10.98 -5.89
C GLN A 73 0.99 -10.51 -6.17
N GLU A 74 1.17 -9.61 -7.15
CA GLU A 74 2.47 -8.98 -7.44
C GLU A 74 3.08 -8.32 -6.19
N SER A 75 2.27 -7.68 -5.35
CA SER A 75 2.76 -7.03 -4.13
C SER A 75 3.20 -8.04 -3.06
N LEU A 76 2.52 -9.17 -2.95
CA LEU A 76 2.95 -10.27 -2.08
C LEU A 76 4.25 -10.89 -2.57
N GLU A 77 4.40 -11.10 -3.88
CA GLU A 77 5.64 -11.59 -4.48
C GLU A 77 6.80 -10.61 -4.28
N GLN A 78 6.55 -9.30 -4.42
CA GLN A 78 7.54 -8.27 -4.14
C GLN A 78 7.96 -8.23 -2.67
N LEU A 79 7.05 -8.48 -1.71
CA LEU A 79 7.40 -8.57 -0.29
C LEU A 79 8.32 -9.77 -0.02
N VAL A 80 8.05 -10.92 -0.63
CA VAL A 80 8.89 -12.13 -0.49
C VAL A 80 10.25 -11.90 -1.15
N ALA A 81 10.28 -11.36 -2.38
CA ALA A 81 11.52 -11.07 -3.08
C ALA A 81 12.35 -9.96 -2.40
N ALA A 82 11.68 -9.02 -1.72
CA ALA A 82 12.34 -8.01 -0.89
C ALA A 82 13.02 -8.65 0.32
N ASP A 83 12.37 -9.59 1.01
CA ASP A 83 12.98 -10.30 2.13
C ASP A 83 14.30 -11.00 1.73
N GLU A 84 14.32 -11.67 0.58
CA GLU A 84 15.51 -12.41 0.10
C GLU A 84 16.66 -11.51 -0.38
N SER A 85 16.38 -10.43 -1.11
CA SER A 85 17.43 -9.54 -1.64
C SER A 85 17.85 -8.46 -0.66
N ALA A 86 16.97 -8.05 0.24
CA ALA A 86 17.25 -6.98 1.18
C ALA A 86 18.14 -7.42 2.35
N LEU A 87 18.50 -8.70 2.47
CA LEU A 87 19.56 -9.20 3.37
C LEU A 87 20.88 -8.38 3.36
N LYS A 88 21.09 -7.47 2.39
CA LYS A 88 22.23 -6.54 2.29
C LYS A 88 21.94 -5.08 2.65
N GLN A 89 20.68 -4.67 2.84
CA GLN A 89 20.29 -3.32 3.22
C GLN A 89 19.86 -3.31 4.70
N GLU A 90 19.80 -2.16 5.36
CA GLU A 90 19.23 -2.05 6.73
C GLU A 90 17.76 -1.62 6.68
N GLU A 91 17.43 -0.79 5.68
CA GLU A 91 16.15 -0.14 5.49
C GLU A 91 15.75 -0.22 4.01
N LEU A 92 14.45 -0.37 3.75
CA LEU A 92 13.89 -0.38 2.42
C LEU A 92 12.86 0.71 2.25
N LEU A 93 12.95 1.39 1.12
CA LEU A 93 11.94 2.33 0.66
C LEU A 93 10.85 1.58 -0.09
N GLY A 94 9.60 1.94 0.20
CA GLY A 94 8.45 1.40 -0.48
C GLY A 94 7.39 2.46 -0.77
N THR A 95 6.55 2.15 -1.74
CA THR A 95 5.31 2.88 -2.01
C THR A 95 4.14 1.91 -1.92
N LEU A 96 3.11 2.32 -1.21
CA LEU A 96 1.81 1.67 -1.15
C LEU A 96 0.79 2.49 -1.94
N GLN A 97 0.41 1.96 -3.09
CA GLN A 97 -0.68 2.48 -3.89
C GLN A 97 -1.99 1.83 -3.44
N ILE A 98 -2.97 2.65 -3.08
CA ILE A 98 -4.30 2.20 -2.68
C ILE A 98 -5.31 2.76 -3.66
N THR A 99 -6.03 1.86 -4.31
CA THR A 99 -7.15 2.17 -5.20
C THR A 99 -8.47 2.01 -4.45
N PHE A 100 -9.21 3.10 -4.32
CA PHE A 100 -10.54 3.12 -3.73
C PHE A 100 -11.57 2.77 -4.80
N ILE A 101 -12.14 1.58 -4.70
CA ILE A 101 -13.24 1.13 -5.54
C ILE A 101 -14.52 1.71 -4.94
N HIS A 102 -14.95 2.86 -5.46
CA HIS A 102 -16.28 3.38 -5.17
C HIS A 102 -17.29 2.56 -5.96
N ASN A 103 -18.09 1.76 -5.25
CA ASN A 103 -19.29 1.17 -5.81
C ASN A 103 -20.44 2.18 -5.66
N GLU A 104 -20.22 3.42 -6.10
CA GLU A 104 -21.38 4.20 -6.54
C GLU A 104 -22.00 3.34 -7.64
N PRO A 105 -23.29 2.94 -7.53
CA PRO A 105 -23.95 2.42 -8.71
C PRO A 105 -23.76 3.52 -9.73
N ASP A 106 -23.10 3.22 -10.85
CA ASP A 106 -23.22 4.03 -12.04
C ASP A 106 -24.69 4.40 -12.14
N LEU A 107 -25.01 5.66 -11.87
CA LEU A 107 -26.25 6.25 -12.30
C LEU A 107 -26.16 6.13 -13.81
N LEU A 108 -26.63 4.99 -14.33
CA LEU A 108 -27.02 4.81 -15.71
C LEU A 108 -27.98 5.96 -15.98
N ARG A 109 -27.41 7.10 -16.39
CA ARG A 109 -28.17 8.19 -16.98
C ARG A 109 -28.74 7.58 -18.24
N GLU A 110 -30.03 7.23 -18.19
CA GLU A 110 -30.79 7.01 -19.39
C GLU A 110 -30.64 8.28 -20.23
N VAL A 111 -29.90 8.17 -21.32
CA VAL A 111 -29.84 9.19 -22.37
C VAL A 111 -31.26 9.34 -22.91
N PRO A 112 -31.92 10.51 -22.80
CA PRO A 112 -33.19 10.70 -23.46
C PRO A 112 -32.95 10.68 -24.98
N GLY A 113 -33.65 9.76 -25.66
CA GLY A 113 -33.78 9.72 -27.12
C GLY A 113 -34.79 10.73 -27.65
#